data_AF-A0A6J4M2X2-F1
#
_entry.id   AF-A0A6J4M2X2-F1
#
_cell.length_a   1.000
_cell.length_b   1.000
_cell.length_c   1.000
_cell.angle_alpha   90.00
_cell.angle_beta   90.00
_cell.angle_gamma   90.00
#
_symmetry.space_group_name_H-M   'P 1'
#
loop_
_entity.id
_entity.type
_entity.pdbx_description
1 polymer ?
#
loop_
_entity_poly.entity_id
_entity_poly.type
_entity_poly.pdbx_seq_one_letter_code
_entity_poly.pdbx_strand_id
1 'polypeptide(L)'
;MLQRQKEIYGRPPRQAALDGGFGSKENLRAAKDLGVADVCFAKKRGLKVPDMVKSMWVYRKLRDFRAGIEGMISFLKRAFGLDRCTWRGELSYQSYVRSGVLAANLLTLARHTLA
;
A
#
# COMPACT_ATOMS: atom_id res chain seq x y z
N MET A 1 4.55 9.95 -5.62
CA MET A 1 4.78 8.60 -5.03
C MET A 1 5.57 7.70 -5.97
N LEU A 2 5.08 7.40 -7.18
CA LEU A 2 5.80 6.51 -8.12
C LEU A 2 7.16 7.06 -8.55
N GLN A 3 7.26 8.37 -8.79
CA GLN A 3 8.52 9.05 -9.07
C GLN A 3 9.55 8.88 -7.94
N ARG A 4 9.14 9.16 -6.69
CA ARG A 4 9.97 8.93 -5.50
C ARG A 4 10.41 7.47 -5.36
N GLN A 5 9.53 6.51 -5.67
CA GLN A 5 9.92 5.09 -5.67
C GLN A 5 10.98 4.82 -6.74
N LYS A 6 10.83 5.37 -7.96
CA LYS A 6 11.84 5.26 -9.02
C LYS A 6 13.18 5.84 -8.59
N GLU A 7 13.19 6.97 -7.89
CA GLU A 7 14.42 7.59 -7.35
C GLU A 7 15.10 6.69 -6.31
N ILE A 8 14.33 6.08 -5.40
CA ILE A 8 14.86 5.20 -4.35
C ILE A 8 15.39 3.87 -4.92
N TYR A 9 14.68 3.27 -5.89
CA TYR A 9 14.98 1.93 -6.39
C TYR A 9 15.65 1.90 -7.77
N GLY A 10 15.92 3.06 -8.37
CA GLY A 10 16.47 3.21 -9.72
C GLY A 10 15.52 2.80 -10.85
N ARG A 11 14.28 2.37 -10.55
CA ARG A 11 13.30 1.89 -11.54
C ARG A 11 11.86 2.06 -11.06
N PRO A 12 10.90 2.32 -11.98
CA PRO A 12 9.48 2.30 -11.63
C PRO A 12 9.05 0.89 -11.19
N PRO A 13 7.95 0.77 -10.41
CA PRO A 13 7.43 -0.55 -10.07
C PRO A 13 6.79 -1.20 -11.30
N ARG A 14 6.88 -2.53 -11.41
CA ARG A 14 6.17 -3.26 -12.49
C ARG A 14 4.65 -3.11 -12.36
N GLN A 15 4.15 -3.15 -11.14
CA GLN A 15 2.73 -3.06 -10.84
C GLN A 15 2.52 -2.10 -9.65
N ALA A 16 1.47 -1.30 -9.71
CA ALA A 16 1.09 -0.37 -8.64
C ALA A 16 -0.39 -0.57 -8.28
N ALA A 17 -0.67 -0.68 -6.98
CA ALA A 17 -2.03 -0.64 -6.45
C ALA A 17 -2.20 0.68 -5.68
N LEU A 18 -3.13 1.51 -6.11
CA LEU A 18 -3.30 2.90 -5.67
C LEU A 18 -4.71 3.13 -5.15
N ASP A 19 -4.85 4.12 -4.26
CA ASP A 19 -6.16 4.47 -3.72
C ASP A 19 -7.11 5.02 -4.80
N GLY A 20 -8.41 4.73 -4.64
CA GLY A 20 -9.44 5.17 -5.57
C GLY A 20 -9.68 6.68 -5.61
N GLY A 21 -9.19 7.42 -4.62
CA GLY A 21 -9.14 8.89 -4.61
C GLY A 21 -8.21 9.46 -5.68
N PHE A 22 -7.18 8.71 -6.09
CA PHE A 22 -6.24 9.12 -7.14
C PHE A 22 -6.61 8.60 -8.53
N GLY A 23 -7.73 7.90 -8.68
CA GLY A 23 -8.17 7.37 -9.97
C GLY A 23 -8.59 8.47 -10.93
N SER A 24 -7.77 8.76 -11.93
CA SER A 24 -8.07 9.66 -13.05
C SER A 24 -7.36 9.18 -14.32
N LYS A 25 -7.85 9.61 -15.50
CA LYS A 25 -7.21 9.31 -16.79
C LYS A 25 -5.80 9.90 -16.86
N GLU A 26 -5.64 11.10 -16.32
CA GLU A 26 -4.34 11.79 -16.25
C GLU A 26 -3.34 11.02 -15.37
N ASN A 27 -3.73 10.61 -14.16
CA ASN A 27 -2.86 9.85 -13.27
C ASN A 27 -2.53 8.46 -13.84
N LEU A 28 -3.48 7.82 -14.53
CA LEU A 28 -3.21 6.58 -15.24
C LEU A 28 -2.16 6.78 -16.33
N ARG A 29 -2.32 7.80 -17.17
CA ARG A 29 -1.36 8.14 -18.22
C ARG A 29 0.02 8.44 -17.64
N ALA A 30 0.11 9.31 -16.65
CA ALA A 30 1.38 9.66 -16.00
C ALA A 30 2.09 8.42 -15.40
N ALA A 31 1.34 7.48 -14.81
CA ALA A 31 1.91 6.24 -14.29
C ALA A 31 2.41 5.30 -15.41
N LYS A 32 1.67 5.21 -16.53
CA LYS A 32 2.06 4.42 -17.70
C LYS A 32 3.29 5.01 -18.39
N ASP A 33 3.33 6.33 -18.57
CA ASP A 33 4.46 7.06 -19.17
C ASP A 33 5.74 6.92 -18.32
N LEU A 34 5.59 6.78 -16.99
CA LEU A 34 6.70 6.47 -16.09
C LEU A 34 7.25 5.03 -16.25
N GLY A 35 6.52 4.15 -16.94
CA GLY A 35 6.90 2.76 -17.21
C GLY A 35 6.23 1.72 -16.32
N VAL A 36 5.15 2.06 -15.60
CA VAL A 36 4.41 1.08 -14.78
C VAL A 36 3.48 0.25 -15.67
N ALA A 37 3.71 -1.07 -15.73
CA ALA A 37 2.96 -1.95 -16.62
C ALA A 37 1.49 -2.15 -16.19
N ASP A 38 1.24 -2.41 -14.91
CA ASP A 38 -0.11 -2.59 -14.36
C ASP A 38 -0.40 -1.54 -13.29
N VAL A 39 -1.37 -0.65 -13.54
CA VAL A 39 -1.75 0.43 -12.62
C VAL A 39 -3.19 0.21 -12.18
N CYS A 40 -3.39 -0.21 -10.93
CA CYS A 40 -4.72 -0.52 -10.40
C CYS A 40 -5.19 0.57 -9.44
N PHE A 41 -6.29 1.24 -9.79
CA PHE A 41 -7.05 2.07 -8.84
C PHE A 41 -8.24 1.28 -8.26
N ALA A 42 -8.40 1.32 -6.94
CA ALA A 42 -9.48 0.60 -6.25
C ALA A 42 -10.88 1.06 -6.69
N LYS A 43 -11.03 2.35 -7.00
CA LYS A 43 -12.23 2.92 -7.62
C LYS A 43 -11.93 3.22 -9.08
N LYS A 44 -12.81 2.79 -9.99
CA LYS A 44 -12.59 2.94 -11.44
C LYS A 44 -12.66 4.38 -11.92
N ARG A 45 -13.51 5.24 -11.34
CA ARG A 45 -13.61 6.69 -11.70
C ARG A 45 -13.71 6.93 -13.23
N GLY A 46 -14.45 6.09 -13.94
CA GLY A 46 -14.59 6.16 -15.41
C GLY A 46 -13.45 5.51 -16.22
N LEU A 47 -12.45 4.90 -15.57
CA LEU A 47 -11.41 4.09 -16.20
C LEU A 47 -11.92 2.68 -16.50
N LYS A 48 -11.54 2.14 -17.66
CA LYS A 48 -11.78 0.73 -17.97
C LYS A 48 -10.65 -0.11 -17.41
N VAL A 49 -10.96 -1.32 -16.98
CA VAL A 49 -9.97 -2.27 -16.45
C VAL A 49 -8.83 -2.57 -17.45
N PRO A 50 -9.10 -2.75 -18.76
CA PRO A 50 -8.03 -2.99 -19.74
C PRO A 50 -7.02 -1.84 -19.86
N ASP A 51 -7.45 -0.59 -19.61
CA ASP A 51 -6.54 0.57 -19.63
C ASP A 51 -5.58 0.55 -18.42
N MET A 52 -6.07 0.01 -17.30
CA MET A 52 -5.37 -0.06 -16.03
C MET A 52 -4.36 -1.21 -16.00
N VAL A 53 -4.80 -2.43 -16.30
CA VAL A 53 -4.02 -3.65 -16.11
C VAL A 53 -4.25 -4.68 -17.22
N LYS A 54 -3.31 -5.61 -17.37
CA LYS A 54 -3.34 -6.62 -18.45
C LYS A 54 -4.50 -7.61 -18.42
N SER A 55 -5.13 -7.83 -17.25
CA SER A 55 -6.27 -8.75 -17.16
C SER A 55 -7.14 -8.48 -15.93
N MET A 56 -8.38 -8.97 -15.99
CA MET A 56 -9.30 -8.90 -14.85
C MET A 56 -8.75 -9.63 -13.61
N TRP A 57 -8.02 -10.73 -13.81
CA TRP A 57 -7.37 -11.45 -12.71
C TRP A 57 -6.31 -10.58 -12.01
N VAL A 58 -5.45 -9.89 -12.78
CA VAL A 58 -4.44 -8.98 -12.22
C VAL A 58 -5.09 -7.83 -11.47
N TYR A 59 -6.17 -7.27 -12.01
CA TYR A 59 -6.93 -6.21 -11.34
C TYR A 59 -7.42 -6.67 -9.96
N ARG A 60 -8.05 -7.86 -9.89
CA ARG A 60 -8.55 -8.41 -8.63
C ARG A 60 -7.40 -8.58 -7.64
N LYS A 61 -6.29 -9.21 -8.06
CA LYS A 61 -5.11 -9.39 -7.20
C LYS A 61 -4.55 -8.08 -6.65
N LEU A 62 -4.39 -7.05 -7.48
CA LEU A 62 -3.86 -5.75 -7.04
C LEU A 62 -4.84 -5.00 -6.13
N ARG A 63 -6.14 -5.06 -6.43
CA ARG A 63 -7.18 -4.47 -5.58
C ARG A 63 -7.22 -5.14 -4.21
N ASP A 64 -7.15 -6.47 -4.17
CA ASP A 64 -7.20 -7.25 -2.94
C ASP A 64 -5.90 -7.08 -2.14
N PHE A 65 -4.74 -6.95 -2.80
CA PHE A 65 -3.47 -6.58 -2.18
C PHE A 65 -3.57 -5.23 -1.45
N ARG A 66 -4.13 -4.20 -2.10
CA ARG A 66 -4.39 -2.90 -1.44
C ARG A 66 -5.32 -3.05 -0.25
N ALA A 67 -6.41 -3.82 -0.39
CA ALA A 67 -7.33 -4.06 0.73
C ALA A 67 -6.63 -4.75 1.91
N GLY A 68 -5.69 -5.67 1.65
CA GLY A 68 -4.84 -6.27 2.67
C GLY A 68 -3.96 -5.25 3.41
N ILE A 69 -3.38 -4.26 2.70
CA ILE A 69 -2.63 -3.16 3.33
C ILE A 69 -3.53 -2.35 4.26
N GLU A 70 -4.74 -1.99 3.82
CA GLU A 70 -5.70 -1.28 4.68
C GLU A 70 -6.10 -2.11 5.92
N GLY A 71 -6.26 -3.42 5.73
CA GLY A 71 -6.49 -4.36 6.84
C GLY A 71 -5.34 -4.35 7.85
N MET A 72 -4.09 -4.39 7.39
CA MET A 72 -2.91 -4.31 8.25
C MET A 72 -2.82 -2.97 8.99
N ILE A 73 -3.11 -1.85 8.33
CA ILE A 73 -3.15 -0.52 8.97
C ILE A 73 -4.23 -0.49 10.06
N SER A 74 -5.43 -1.01 9.78
CA SER A 74 -6.51 -1.09 10.77
C SER A 74 -6.12 -1.98 11.97
N PHE A 75 -5.50 -3.12 11.71
CA PHE A 75 -4.98 -4.02 12.74
C PHE A 75 -3.94 -3.33 13.62
N LEU A 76 -2.94 -2.67 13.03
CA LEU A 76 -1.92 -1.90 13.74
C LEU A 76 -2.53 -0.80 14.62
N LYS A 77 -3.50 -0.06 14.11
CA LYS A 77 -4.20 0.99 14.87
C LYS A 77 -4.93 0.41 16.08
N ARG A 78 -5.74 -0.62 15.87
CA ARG A 78 -6.65 -1.14 16.90
C ARG A 78 -5.96 -2.03 17.94
N ALA A 79 -4.96 -2.82 17.51
CA ALA A 79 -4.31 -3.81 18.38
C ALA A 79 -2.97 -3.34 18.95
N PHE A 80 -2.30 -2.36 18.33
CA PHE A 80 -0.97 -1.89 18.72
C PHE A 80 -0.90 -0.38 19.01
N GLY A 81 -2.06 0.31 19.08
CA GLY A 81 -2.13 1.72 19.47
C GLY A 81 -1.56 2.70 18.42
N LEU A 82 -1.36 2.26 17.18
CA LEU A 82 -0.82 3.15 16.13
C LEU A 82 -1.86 4.15 15.58
N ASP A 83 -3.02 4.29 16.22
CA ASP A 83 -3.99 5.34 15.92
C ASP A 83 -3.57 6.70 16.50
N ARG A 84 -2.94 6.72 17.68
CA ARG A 84 -2.42 7.92 18.33
C ARG A 84 -1.21 7.62 19.23
N CYS A 85 -0.06 8.19 18.88
CA CYS A 85 1.13 8.13 19.74
C CYS A 85 0.92 8.96 21.02
N THR A 86 1.11 8.34 22.18
CA THR A 86 1.04 9.01 23.49
C THR A 86 2.39 9.48 24.01
N TRP A 87 3.48 9.09 23.34
CA TRP A 87 4.85 9.42 23.73
C TRP A 87 5.25 10.80 23.19
N ARG A 88 6.02 11.56 23.97
CA ARG A 88 6.44 12.92 23.62
C ARG A 88 7.87 12.96 23.10
N GLY A 89 8.10 13.80 22.09
CA GLY A 89 9.41 13.98 21.45
C GLY A 89 9.61 13.08 20.23
N GLU A 90 10.40 13.56 19.26
CA GLU A 90 10.63 12.89 17.97
C GLU A 90 11.22 11.49 18.13
N LEU A 91 12.27 11.35 18.95
CA LEU A 91 12.92 10.06 19.19
C LEU A 91 11.95 9.05 19.83
N SER A 92 11.14 9.51 20.78
CA SER A 92 10.11 8.70 21.43
C SER A 92 9.02 8.30 20.45
N TYR A 93 8.58 9.21 19.57
CA TYR A 93 7.60 8.92 18.51
C TYR A 93 8.11 7.81 17.57
N GLN A 94 9.36 7.94 17.10
CA GLN A 94 9.97 6.91 16.26
C GLN A 94 10.05 5.56 16.99
N SER A 95 10.42 5.58 18.27
CA SER A 95 10.50 4.38 19.11
C SER A 95 9.13 3.73 19.30
N TYR A 96 8.08 4.53 19.54
CA TYR A 96 6.69 4.08 19.67
C TYR A 96 6.23 3.35 18.41
N VAL A 97 6.39 3.97 17.25
CA VAL A 97 5.98 3.39 15.95
C VAL A 97 6.75 2.11 15.66
N ARG A 98 8.09 2.12 15.83
CA ARG A 98 8.93 0.93 15.59
C ARG A 98 8.56 -0.24 16.50
N SER A 99 8.30 0.03 17.78
CA SER A 99 7.92 -1.00 18.76
C SER A 99 6.56 -1.61 18.42
N GLY A 100 5.58 -0.80 18.02
CA GLY A 100 4.27 -1.29 17.58
C GLY A 100 4.37 -2.17 16.34
N VAL A 101 5.16 -1.78 15.34
CA VAL A 101 5.38 -2.59 14.12
C VAL A 101 6.12 -3.89 14.45
N LEU A 102 7.16 -3.84 15.30
CA LEU A 102 7.90 -5.02 15.73
C LEU A 102 6.98 -6.01 16.45
N ALA A 103 6.18 -5.55 17.41
CA ALA A 103 5.25 -6.38 18.16
C ALA A 103 4.19 -7.03 17.22
N ALA A 104 3.69 -6.30 16.24
CA ALA A 104 2.75 -6.82 15.25
C ALA A 104 3.35 -7.93 14.36
N ASN A 105 4.60 -7.75 13.94
CA ASN A 105 5.31 -8.78 13.18
C ASN A 105 5.56 -10.03 14.03
N LEU A 106 6.00 -9.87 15.28
CA LEU A 106 6.22 -11.00 16.20
C LEU A 106 4.93 -11.78 16.46
N LEU A 107 3.81 -11.10 16.71
CA LEU A 107 2.51 -11.76 16.89
C LEU A 107 2.08 -12.51 15.63
N THR A 108 2.27 -11.92 14.45
CA THR A 108 1.95 -12.55 13.17
C THR A 108 2.77 -13.82 12.96
N LEU A 109 4.08 -13.76 13.20
CA LEU A 109 4.98 -14.91 13.08
C LEU A 109 4.63 -16.02 14.10
N ALA A 110 4.34 -15.65 15.35
CA ALA A 110 3.92 -16.61 16.37
C ALA A 110 2.64 -17.35 15.96
N ARG A 111 1.65 -16.65 15.39
CA ARG A 111 0.41 -17.28 14.89
C ARG A 111 0.66 -18.24 13.73
N HIS A 112 1.60 -17.92 12.83
CA HIS A 112 1.95 -18.79 11.71
C HIS A 112 2.80 -20.01 12.11
N THR A 113 3.43 -19.99 13.29
CA THR A 113 4.25 -21.10 13.79
C THR A 113 3.48 -22.03 14.72
N LEU A 114 2.41 -21.53 15.35
CA LEU A 114 1.53 -22.30 16.25
C LEU A 114 0.31 -22.90 15.55
N ALA A 115 -0.01 -22.48 14.33
CA ALA A 115 -1.09 -22.99 13.49
C ALA A 115 -0.56 -23.91 12.41
#